data_AF-A0A1X9YHG6-F1
#
_entry.id   AF-A0A1X9YHG6-F1
#
_cell.length_a   1.000
_cell.length_b   1.000
_cell.length_c   1.000
_cell.angle_alpha   90.00
_cell.angle_beta   90.00
_cell.angle_gamma   90.00
#
_symmetry.space_group_name_H-M   'P 1'
#
loop_
_entity.id
_entity.type
_entity.pdbx_description
1 polymer ?
#
loop_
_entity_poly.entity_id
_entity_poly.type
_entity_poly.pdbx_seq_one_letter_code
_entity_poly.pdbx_strand_id
1 'polypeptide(L)'
;MTTVATDYDSARAALTRLIPIAMSDTGQSKRVADFLMAWWNGPDLGHFQIADIFGLDVAIANDITTVIGFLGQNDRGAVYIDSLGFAEEMQDIIALWRSPASRPGT
;
A
#
# COMPACT_ATOMS: atom_id res chain seq x y z
N MET A 1 -17.46 -18.23 -1.13
CA MET A 1 -16.91 -16.96 -1.64
C MET A 1 -16.43 -16.17 -0.43
N THR A 2 -15.17 -15.77 -0.41
CA THR A 2 -14.66 -14.89 0.65
C THR A 2 -15.02 -13.46 0.26
N THR A 3 -15.85 -12.80 1.05
CA THR A 3 -16.18 -11.38 0.84
C THR A 3 -15.05 -10.53 1.40
N VAL A 4 -14.53 -9.59 0.61
CA VAL A 4 -13.55 -8.60 1.08
C VAL A 4 -14.32 -7.37 1.55
N ALA A 5 -14.18 -7.00 2.83
CA ALA A 5 -14.77 -5.78 3.35
C ALA A 5 -14.03 -4.56 2.77
N THR A 6 -14.74 -3.49 2.43
CA THR A 6 -14.22 -2.34 1.66
C THR A 6 -14.69 -1.00 2.21
N ASP A 7 -15.22 -1.00 3.44
CA ASP A 7 -15.55 0.24 4.15
C ASP A 7 -14.30 0.95 4.72
N TYR A 8 -14.50 2.16 5.23
CA TYR A 8 -13.44 3.02 5.78
C TYR A 8 -12.64 2.34 6.90
N ASP A 9 -13.32 1.69 7.84
CA ASP A 9 -12.67 1.04 8.98
C ASP A 9 -11.83 -0.16 8.52
N SER A 10 -12.34 -0.91 7.55
CA SER A 10 -11.64 -2.02 6.92
C SER A 10 -10.39 -1.55 6.16
N ALA A 11 -10.49 -0.46 5.41
CA ALA A 11 -9.36 0.14 4.70
C ALA A 11 -8.29 0.66 5.67
N ARG A 12 -8.71 1.36 6.74
CA ARG A 12 -7.80 1.85 7.79
C ARG A 12 -7.12 0.68 8.50
N ALA A 13 -7.85 -0.39 8.81
CA ALA A 13 -7.28 -1.59 9.44
C ALA A 13 -6.29 -2.32 8.52
N ALA A 14 -6.59 -2.40 7.20
CA ALA A 14 -5.66 -2.94 6.21
C ALA A 14 -4.35 -2.12 6.18
N LEU A 15 -4.44 -0.79 6.19
CA LEU A 15 -3.26 0.08 6.26
C LEU A 15 -2.42 -0.16 7.52
N THR A 16 -3.04 -0.35 8.68
CA THR A 16 -2.32 -0.69 9.93
C THR A 16 -1.50 -1.99 9.82
N ARG A 17 -1.86 -2.90 8.91
CA ARG A 17 -1.09 -4.13 8.63
C ARG A 17 -0.08 -3.95 7.51
N LEU A 18 -0.44 -3.25 6.44
CA LEU A 18 0.42 -3.06 5.26
C LEU A 18 1.62 -2.14 5.54
N ILE A 19 1.45 -1.11 6.37
CA ILE A 19 2.50 -0.13 6.66
C ILE A 19 3.73 -0.79 7.33
N PRO A 20 3.59 -1.58 8.42
CA PRO A 20 4.73 -2.30 8.99
C PRO A 20 5.41 -3.26 8.00
N ILE A 21 4.65 -3.86 7.09
CA ILE A 21 5.21 -4.74 6.04
C ILE A 21 6.06 -3.93 5.06
N ALA A 22 5.57 -2.77 4.60
CA ALA A 22 6.33 -1.89 3.71
C ALA A 22 7.63 -1.36 4.33
N MET A 23 7.67 -1.26 5.66
CA MET A 23 8.86 -0.84 6.42
C MET A 23 9.83 -1.99 6.76
N SER A 24 9.46 -3.24 6.48
CA SER A 24 10.29 -4.41 6.75
C SER A 24 11.24 -4.75 5.60
N ASP A 25 12.13 -5.73 5.80
CA ASP A 25 13.13 -6.16 4.82
C ASP A 25 12.84 -7.59 4.32
N THR A 26 11.72 -7.73 3.58
CA THR A 26 11.34 -8.98 2.93
C THR A 26 11.12 -8.75 1.43
N GLY A 27 11.13 -9.83 0.64
CA GLY A 27 10.81 -9.76 -0.78
C GLY A 27 9.40 -9.22 -1.08
N GLN A 28 8.47 -9.26 -0.11
CA GLN A 28 7.11 -8.73 -0.25
C GLN A 28 7.01 -7.25 0.15
N SER A 29 7.92 -6.77 1.00
CA SER A 29 7.94 -5.40 1.53
C SER A 29 7.99 -4.38 0.40
N LYS A 30 8.85 -4.62 -0.59
CA LYS A 30 8.96 -3.75 -1.77
C LYS A 30 7.64 -3.62 -2.52
N ARG A 31 6.91 -4.72 -2.74
CA ARG A 31 5.63 -4.70 -3.48
C ARG A 31 4.57 -3.92 -2.73
N VAL A 32 4.51 -4.07 -1.40
CA VAL A 32 3.59 -3.30 -0.56
C VAL A 32 3.98 -1.82 -0.57
N ALA A 33 5.27 -1.49 -0.48
CA ALA A 33 5.75 -0.12 -0.56
C ALA A 33 5.43 0.52 -1.92
N ASP A 34 5.66 -0.18 -3.03
CA ASP A 34 5.34 0.29 -4.38
C ASP A 34 3.83 0.56 -4.52
N PHE A 35 2.96 -0.26 -3.94
CA PHE A 35 1.51 0.01 -3.86
C PHE A 35 1.20 1.30 -3.10
N LEU A 36 1.69 1.44 -1.87
CA LEU A 36 1.39 2.60 -1.02
C LEU A 36 1.95 3.90 -1.61
N MET A 37 3.16 3.86 -2.15
CA MET A 37 3.78 5.01 -2.82
C MET A 37 3.08 5.38 -4.13
N ALA A 38 2.63 4.40 -4.92
CA ALA A 38 1.87 4.65 -6.15
C ALA A 38 0.51 5.31 -5.86
N TRP A 39 -0.16 4.90 -4.77
CA TRP A 39 -1.39 5.57 -4.33
C TRP A 39 -1.11 6.99 -3.81
N TRP A 40 -0.04 7.19 -3.04
CA TRP A 40 0.33 8.51 -2.51
C TRP A 40 0.64 9.53 -3.61
N ASN A 41 1.54 9.19 -4.53
CA ASN A 41 1.90 10.04 -5.66
C ASN A 41 2.58 9.20 -6.76
N GLY A 42 1.78 8.54 -7.58
CA GLY A 42 2.30 7.68 -8.64
C GLY A 42 3.21 8.37 -9.67
N PRO A 43 2.90 9.58 -10.17
CA PRO A 43 3.76 10.29 -11.11
C PRO A 43 5.22 10.45 -10.63
N ASP A 44 5.42 10.75 -9.34
CA ASP A 44 6.76 10.97 -8.80
C ASP A 44 7.35 9.70 -8.18
N LEU A 45 6.53 8.87 -7.52
CA LEU A 45 6.99 7.75 -6.70
C LEU A 45 6.92 6.39 -7.40
N GLY A 46 6.31 6.32 -8.59
CA GLY A 46 6.25 5.11 -9.41
C GLY A 46 4.87 4.46 -9.41
N HIS A 47 4.81 3.21 -9.88
CA HIS A 47 3.56 2.51 -10.14
C HIS A 47 3.54 1.14 -9.47
N PHE A 48 2.33 0.64 -9.19
CA PHE A 48 2.11 -0.73 -8.73
C PHE A 48 1.64 -1.59 -9.91
N GLN A 49 2.36 -2.69 -10.19
CA GLN A 49 1.95 -3.62 -11.24
C GLN A 49 0.89 -4.56 -10.68
N ILE A 50 -0.24 -4.73 -11.37
CA ILE A 50 -1.29 -5.67 -10.91
C ILE A 50 -0.74 -7.10 -10.73
N ALA A 51 0.23 -7.49 -11.56
CA ALA A 51 0.89 -8.79 -11.46
C ALA A 51 1.70 -8.98 -10.15
N ASP A 52 2.08 -7.91 -9.45
CA ASP A 52 2.79 -8.00 -8.17
C ASP A 52 1.93 -8.68 -7.09
N ILE A 53 0.60 -8.69 -7.25
CA ILE A 53 -0.32 -9.43 -6.36
C ILE A 53 0.02 -10.93 -6.31
N PHE A 54 0.49 -11.53 -7.41
CA PHE A 54 0.84 -12.96 -7.43
C PHE A 54 2.07 -13.29 -6.58
N GLY A 55 2.90 -12.30 -6.25
CA GLY A 55 4.08 -12.44 -5.41
C GLY A 55 3.84 -12.18 -3.92
N LEU A 56 2.58 -11.97 -3.51
CA LEU A 56 2.20 -11.66 -2.14
C LEU A 56 1.53 -12.85 -1.47
N ASP A 57 1.71 -12.96 -0.16
CA ASP A 57 0.89 -13.83 0.66
C ASP A 57 -0.58 -13.41 0.55
N VAL A 58 -1.49 -14.39 0.55
CA VAL A 58 -2.93 -14.16 0.36
C VAL A 58 -3.49 -13.12 1.34
N ALA A 59 -3.00 -13.09 2.58
CA ALA A 59 -3.41 -12.10 3.57
C ALA A 59 -3.06 -10.66 3.13
N ILE A 60 -1.84 -10.46 2.61
CA ILE A 60 -1.37 -9.15 2.13
C ILE A 60 -2.13 -8.74 0.86
N ALA A 61 -2.33 -9.69 -0.06
CA ALA A 61 -3.12 -9.46 -1.27
C ALA A 61 -4.57 -9.05 -0.93
N ASN A 62 -5.18 -9.65 0.09
CA ASN A 62 -6.52 -9.29 0.56
C ASN A 62 -6.56 -7.89 1.20
N ASP A 63 -5.51 -7.49 1.92
CA ASP A 63 -5.41 -6.14 2.49
C ASP A 63 -5.27 -5.08 1.39
N ILE A 64 -4.45 -5.33 0.36
CA ILE A 64 -4.39 -4.46 -0.83
C ILE A 64 -5.75 -4.39 -1.54
N THR A 65 -6.41 -5.54 -1.71
CA THR A 65 -7.73 -5.61 -2.36
C THR A 65 -8.81 -4.87 -1.56
N THR A 66 -8.74 -4.90 -0.23
CA THR A 66 -9.60 -4.11 0.67
C THR A 66 -9.45 -2.62 0.37
N VAL A 67 -8.21 -2.13 0.28
CA VAL A 67 -7.92 -0.72 -0.02
C VAL A 67 -8.39 -0.35 -1.43
N ILE A 68 -8.08 -1.15 -2.45
CA ILE A 68 -8.52 -0.89 -3.83
C ILE A 68 -10.05 -0.87 -3.93
N GLY A 69 -10.71 -1.82 -3.28
CA GLY A 69 -12.17 -1.88 -3.25
C GLY A 69 -12.80 -0.69 -2.53
N PHE A 70 -12.20 -0.23 -1.43
CA PHE A 70 -12.60 1.00 -0.76
C PHE A 70 -12.47 2.22 -1.69
N LEU A 71 -11.34 2.37 -2.38
CA LEU A 71 -11.13 3.46 -3.34
C LEU A 71 -12.13 3.42 -4.50
N GLY A 72 -12.41 2.23 -5.03
CA GLY A 72 -13.34 2.04 -6.15
C GLY A 72 -14.82 2.25 -5.78
N GLN A 73 -15.18 2.09 -4.50
CA GLN A 73 -16.54 2.31 -4.01
C GLN A 73 -16.77 3.69 -3.41
N ASN A 74 -15.72 4.50 -3.23
CA ASN A 74 -15.84 5.82 -2.64
C ASN A 74 -16.48 6.82 -3.61
N ASP A 75 -17.69 7.27 -3.29
CA ASP A 75 -18.45 8.26 -4.07
C ASP A 75 -18.02 9.71 -3.77
N ARG A 76 -17.16 9.92 -2.78
CA ARG A 76 -16.75 11.25 -2.27
C ARG A 76 -15.55 11.86 -3.00
N GLY A 77 -15.04 11.20 -4.04
CA GLY A 77 -13.87 11.64 -4.80
C GLY A 77 -12.56 10.98 -4.35
N ALA A 78 -11.43 11.63 -4.60
CA ALA A 78 -10.11 11.08 -4.28
C ALA A 78 -9.88 11.06 -2.75
N VAL A 79 -9.50 9.90 -2.22
CA VAL A 79 -9.09 9.70 -0.83
C VAL A 79 -7.64 9.25 -0.83
N TYR A 80 -6.83 9.84 0.04
CA TYR A 80 -5.39 9.58 0.15
C TYR A 80 -5.03 9.13 1.57
N ILE A 81 -3.88 8.49 1.70
CA ILE A 81 -3.43 7.81 2.93
C ILE A 81 -3.35 8.77 4.13
N ASP A 82 -3.03 10.04 3.91
CA ASP A 82 -3.01 11.10 4.92
C ASP A 82 -4.39 11.37 5.54
N SER A 83 -5.45 11.35 4.72
CA SER A 83 -6.83 11.50 5.20
C SER A 83 -7.29 10.34 6.09
N LEU A 84 -6.63 9.18 5.99
CA LEU A 84 -6.83 8.05 6.89
C LEU A 84 -5.96 8.13 8.15
N GLY A 85 -5.11 9.15 8.28
CA GLY A 85 -4.31 9.44 9.46
C GLY A 85 -2.90 8.82 9.46
N PHE A 86 -2.37 8.43 8.30
CA PHE A 86 -1.05 7.77 8.18
C PHE A 86 -0.03 8.60 7.39
N ALA A 87 -0.07 9.92 7.55
CA ALA A 87 0.80 10.83 6.80
C ALA A 87 2.28 10.66 7.19
N GLU A 88 2.57 10.51 8.49
CA GLU A 88 3.93 10.37 9.01
C GLU A 88 4.56 9.05 8.54
N GLU A 89 3.82 7.94 8.64
CA GLU A 89 4.27 6.62 8.21
C GLU A 89 4.53 6.57 6.70
N MET A 90 3.77 7.32 5.91
CA MET A 90 4.05 7.45 4.47
C MET A 90 5.34 8.20 4.19
N GLN A 91 5.67 9.24 4.97
CA GLN A 91 6.96 9.92 4.82
C GLN A 91 8.11 8.97 5.13
N ASP A 92 7.98 8.14 6.16
CA ASP A 92 8.99 7.14 6.53
C ASP A 92 9.16 6.07 5.43
N ILE A 93 8.08 5.56 4.86
CA ILE A 93 8.13 4.63 3.71
C ILE A 93 8.81 5.29 2.51
N ILE A 94 8.45 6.53 2.17
CA ILE A 94 9.04 7.25 1.04
C ILE A 94 10.55 7.45 1.28
N ALA A 95 10.95 7.87 2.48
CA ALA A 95 12.35 8.06 2.85
C ALA A 95 13.13 6.76 2.73
N LEU A 96 12.56 5.65 3.22
CA LEU A 96 13.17 4.32 3.14
C LEU A 96 13.41 3.91 1.69
N TRP A 97 12.41 3.97 0.82
CA TRP A 97 12.50 3.40 -0.53
C TRP A 97 13.06 4.35 -1.60
N ARG A 98 13.14 5.66 -1.33
CA ARG A 98 13.79 6.65 -2.21
C ARG A 98 15.27 6.87 -1.87
N SER A 99 15.71 6.44 -0.70
CA SER A 99 17.12 6.53 -0.34
C SER A 99 17.97 5.64 -1.26
N PRO A 100 19.05 6.16 -1.88
CA PRO A 100 19.86 5.40 -2.84
C PRO A 100 20.48 4.12 -2.26
N ALA A 101 20.68 4.08 -0.95
CA ALA A 101 21.28 2.97 -0.23
C ALA A 101 20.34 1.76 -0.04
N SER A 102 19.04 1.94 -0.27
CA SER A 102 18.00 0.96 0.05
C SER A 102 17.61 0.04 -1.11
N ARG A 103 18.28 0.11 -2.27
CA ARG A 103 18.02 -0.83 -3.38
C ARG A 103 18.61 -2.20 -3.04
N PRO A 104 17.79 -3.23 -2.75
CA PRO A 104 18.30 -4.57 -2.61
C PRO A 104 18.43 -5.14 -4.03
N GLY A 105 19.67 -5.35 -4.49
CA GLY A 105 20.00 -6.16 -5.66
C GLY A 105 19.51 -5.66 -7.02
N THR A 106 20.43 -5.19 -7.86
CA THR A 106 20.36 -5.38 -9.32
C THR A 106 20.54 -6.85 -9.68
#